data_AF-A0A318JSL3-F1
#
_entry.id   AF-A0A318JSL3-F1
#
_cell.length_a   1.000
_cell.length_b   1.000
_cell.length_c   1.000
_cell.angle_alpha   90.00
_cell.angle_beta   90.00
_cell.angle_gamma   90.00
#
_symmetry.space_group_name_H-M   'P 1'
#
loop_
_entity.id
_entity.type
_entity.pdbx_description
1 polymer ?
#
loop_
_entity_poly.entity_id
_entity_poly.type
_entity_poly.pdbx_seq_one_letter_code
_entity_poly.pdbx_strand_id
1 'polypeptide(L)'
;MEVASSKTRKGKLLPDEGVFSSPVFQALLIQLLAFGLSYLLYAIDRWQFAGTLSPYLLLVIHASLAAVLSFLSGMSWWWWLIQFIFPFAVVASLVFQLHPALSLCIFLLMVLLFWSTYRTQVPYFPSKSSLLPCILEQLPASEDLRFIDIGSGFGGVSLSLAKLRPQQTFYGVEIAPFPWLVSWLRAKLSGRRLGFYLKDYLQLDFADFDVVFAYLSPAAMPELWMKVSSEMRPGAIFMSYEFKVPGVEADLIIKSNANDPVLYIWRI
;
A
#
# COMPACT_ATOMS: atom_id res chain seq x y z
N MET A 1 -6.61 -39.89 24.77
CA MET A 1 -5.69 -39.24 25.73
C MET A 1 -4.39 -38.99 24.97
N GLU A 2 -4.30 -37.88 24.23
CA GLU A 2 -3.04 -37.30 23.79
C GLU A 2 -3.34 -35.86 23.38
N VAL A 3 -2.90 -34.93 24.24
CA VAL A 3 -3.10 -33.49 24.09
C VAL A 3 -1.96 -32.97 23.21
N ALA A 4 -2.25 -32.64 21.96
CA ALA A 4 -1.31 -31.98 21.08
C ALA A 4 -1.20 -30.50 21.48
N SER A 5 -0.08 -30.19 22.14
CA SER A 5 0.39 -28.89 22.60
C SER A 5 0.21 -27.76 21.57
N SER A 6 -0.74 -26.87 21.86
CA SER A 6 -0.87 -25.52 21.32
C SER A 6 0.39 -24.70 21.61
N LYS A 7 1.26 -24.51 20.60
CA LYS A 7 2.28 -23.45 20.64
C LYS A 7 1.59 -22.11 20.35
N THR A 8 1.22 -21.44 21.42
CA THR A 8 0.87 -20.02 21.48
C THR A 8 2.05 -19.21 20.91
N ARG A 9 1.96 -18.77 19.65
CA ARG A 9 2.74 -17.62 19.18
C ARG A 9 2.17 -16.40 19.88
N LYS A 10 2.77 -16.05 21.04
CA LYS A 10 2.64 -14.72 21.63
C LYS A 10 2.87 -13.70 20.52
N GLY A 11 1.86 -12.86 20.27
CA GLY A 11 2.03 -11.65 19.48
C GLY A 11 3.17 -10.86 20.11
N LYS A 12 4.30 -10.78 19.41
CA LYS A 12 5.27 -9.71 19.67
C LYS A 12 4.51 -8.43 19.38
N LEU A 13 4.04 -7.75 20.43
CA LEU A 13 4.05 -6.29 20.42
C LEU A 13 5.48 -5.95 20.02
N LEU A 14 5.66 -5.46 18.79
CA LEU A 14 6.92 -4.87 18.39
C LEU A 14 7.25 -3.82 19.46
N PRO A 15 8.45 -3.83 20.04
CA PRO A 15 8.86 -2.72 20.90
C PRO A 15 8.72 -1.43 20.09
N ASP A 16 8.47 -0.30 20.75
CA ASP A 16 8.58 1.03 20.11
C ASP A 16 9.98 1.15 19.51
N GLU A 17 10.06 0.76 18.25
CA GLU A 17 11.21 0.86 17.36
C GLU A 17 11.40 2.36 17.19
N GLY A 18 12.16 2.95 18.11
CA GLY A 18 12.42 4.39 18.12
C GLY A 18 12.94 4.84 16.74
N VAL A 19 12.86 6.14 16.44
CA VAL A 19 13.23 6.72 15.13
C VAL A 19 14.55 6.14 14.56
N PHE A 20 15.49 5.81 15.44
CA PHE A 20 16.80 5.21 15.17
C PHE A 20 16.78 3.80 14.54
N SER A 21 15.71 3.01 14.69
CA SER A 21 15.61 1.68 14.08
C SER A 21 14.81 1.66 12.77
N SER A 22 14.28 2.82 12.34
CA SER A 22 13.63 2.92 11.03
C SER A 22 14.62 2.67 9.88
N PRO A 23 14.25 1.89 8.85
CA PRO A 23 15.12 1.63 7.70
C PRO A 23 15.58 2.90 6.97
N VAL A 24 14.76 3.94 6.96
CA VAL A 24 15.09 5.25 6.36
C VAL A 24 16.19 5.97 7.15
N PHE A 25 16.14 5.92 8.49
CA PHE A 25 17.17 6.53 9.32
C PHE A 25 18.51 5.78 9.19
N GLN A 26 18.47 4.44 9.22
CA GLN A 26 19.65 3.62 8.95
C GLN A 26 20.23 3.91 7.56
N ALA A 27 19.36 4.03 6.56
CA ALA A 27 19.75 4.37 5.20
C ALA A 27 20.48 5.71 5.11
N LEU A 28 19.99 6.74 5.82
CA LEU A 28 20.64 8.05 5.89
C LEU A 28 22.02 7.97 6.55
N LEU A 29 22.13 7.27 7.69
CA LEU A 29 23.39 7.10 8.40
C LEU A 29 24.44 6.40 7.53
N ILE A 30 24.02 5.38 6.78
CA ILE A 30 24.90 4.65 5.84
C ILE A 30 25.39 5.58 4.72
N GLN A 31 24.52 6.43 4.15
CA GLN A 31 24.94 7.40 3.13
C GLN A 31 25.95 8.41 3.69
N LEU A 32 25.74 8.91 4.91
CA LEU A 32 26.67 9.83 5.55
C LEU A 32 28.01 9.17 5.85
N LEU A 33 28.00 7.91 6.30
CA LEU A 33 29.22 7.13 6.53
C LEU A 33 29.97 6.85 5.22
N ALA A 34 29.27 6.39 4.18
CA ALA A 34 29.85 6.16 2.86
C ALA A 34 30.43 7.45 2.27
N PHE A 35 29.75 8.58 2.43
CA PHE A 35 30.24 9.90 2.05
C PHE A 35 31.54 10.26 2.77
N GLY A 36 31.58 10.10 4.10
CA GLY A 36 32.78 10.36 4.89
C GLY A 36 33.97 9.50 4.48
N LEU A 37 33.75 8.20 4.22
CA LEU A 37 34.79 7.29 3.75
C LEU A 37 35.30 7.65 2.35
N SER A 38 34.39 7.95 1.42
CA SER A 38 34.77 8.39 0.07
C SER A 38 35.49 9.74 0.08
N TYR A 39 35.09 10.66 0.95
CA TYR A 39 35.77 11.95 1.12
C TYR A 39 37.17 11.78 1.72
N LEU A 40 37.34 10.88 2.69
CA LEU A 40 38.65 10.54 3.22
C LEU A 40 39.57 9.98 2.13
N LEU A 41 39.06 9.08 1.29
CA LEU A 41 39.80 8.55 0.15
C LEU A 41 40.21 9.66 -0.83
N TYR A 42 39.29 10.58 -1.14
CA TYR A 42 39.58 11.77 -1.94
C TYR A 42 40.69 12.63 -1.32
N ALA A 43 40.62 12.90 -0.01
CA ALA A 43 41.63 13.69 0.69
C ALA A 43 43.02 13.04 0.65
N ILE A 44 43.08 11.71 0.83
CA ILE A 44 44.33 10.93 0.73
C ILE A 44 44.88 10.98 -0.69
N ASP A 45 44.05 10.79 -1.71
CA ASP A 45 44.45 10.89 -3.12
C ASP A 45 44.99 12.29 -3.47
N ARG A 46 44.36 13.35 -2.96
CA ARG A 46 44.85 14.72 -3.15
C ARG A 46 46.16 14.98 -2.43
N TRP A 47 46.37 14.40 -1.25
CA TRP A 47 47.57 14.63 -0.44
C TRP A 47 48.77 13.80 -0.92
N GLN A 48 48.57 12.52 -1.24
CA GLN A 48 49.66 11.58 -1.56
C GLN A 48 49.87 11.37 -3.06
N PHE A 49 48.79 11.46 -3.84
CA PHE A 49 48.77 11.09 -5.25
C PHE A 49 48.41 12.26 -6.16
N ALA A 50 48.46 13.49 -5.66
CA ALA A 50 48.18 14.73 -6.38
C ALA A 50 46.78 14.81 -7.05
N GLY A 51 45.81 13.99 -6.64
CA GLY A 51 44.44 14.02 -7.18
C GLY A 51 44.24 13.18 -8.43
N THR A 52 44.81 11.98 -8.48
CA THR A 52 44.70 11.07 -9.64
C THR A 52 43.34 10.41 -9.79
N LEU A 53 42.55 10.31 -8.71
CA LEU A 53 41.25 9.64 -8.75
C LEU A 53 40.23 10.50 -9.49
N SER A 54 39.63 9.91 -10.52
CA SER A 54 38.54 10.52 -11.25
C SER A 54 37.31 10.73 -10.33
N PRO A 55 36.60 11.87 -10.41
CA PRO A 55 35.36 12.09 -9.67
C PRO A 55 34.29 11.01 -9.95
N TYR A 56 34.26 10.45 -11.16
CA TYR A 56 33.34 9.37 -11.52
C TYR A 56 33.66 8.08 -10.77
N LEU A 57 34.95 7.77 -10.58
CA LEU A 57 35.38 6.60 -9.82
C LEU A 57 35.04 6.77 -8.33
N LEU A 58 35.24 7.96 -7.77
CA LEU A 58 34.84 8.27 -6.39
C LEU A 58 33.33 8.13 -6.18
N LEU A 59 32.52 8.52 -7.16
CA LEU A 59 31.07 8.32 -7.13
C LEU A 59 30.70 6.83 -7.09
N VAL A 60 31.32 6.01 -7.95
CA VAL A 60 31.10 4.55 -7.96
C VAL A 60 31.55 3.91 -6.63
N ILE A 61 32.68 4.36 -6.07
CA ILE A 61 33.17 3.90 -4.77
C ILE A 61 32.17 4.25 -3.67
N HIS A 62 31.67 5.49 -3.62
CA HIS A 62 30.63 5.88 -2.67
C HIS A 62 29.40 4.98 -2.80
N ALA A 63 28.85 4.84 -4.01
CA ALA A 63 27.66 4.03 -4.24
C ALA A 63 27.87 2.57 -3.82
N SER A 64 29.04 2.01 -4.12
CA SER A 64 29.39 0.63 -3.73
C SER A 64 29.53 0.50 -2.21
N LEU A 65 30.20 1.44 -1.55
CA LEU A 65 30.32 1.46 -0.09
C LEU A 65 28.95 1.55 0.59
N ALA A 66 28.06 2.43 0.11
CA ALA A 66 26.71 2.55 0.63
C ALA A 66 25.93 1.22 0.51
N ALA A 67 25.98 0.58 -0.67
CA ALA A 67 25.32 -0.70 -0.90
C ALA A 67 25.86 -1.84 0.00
N VAL A 68 27.19 -1.93 0.14
CA VAL A 68 27.85 -2.93 0.99
C VAL A 68 27.52 -2.69 2.46
N LEU A 69 27.57 -1.45 2.94
CA LEU A 69 27.19 -1.11 4.32
C LEU A 69 25.72 -1.44 4.61
N SER A 70 24.81 -1.26 3.64
CA SER A 70 23.41 -1.68 3.78
C SER A 70 23.24 -3.20 3.82
N PHE A 71 24.02 -3.95 3.04
CA PHE A 71 24.08 -5.41 3.14
C PHE A 71 24.56 -5.84 4.53
N LEU A 72 25.66 -5.26 5.02
CA LEU A 72 26.24 -5.57 6.33
C LEU A 72 25.31 -5.18 7.50
N SER A 73 24.47 -4.16 7.31
CA SER A 73 23.48 -3.73 8.31
C SER A 73 22.23 -4.61 8.33
N GLY A 74 22.16 -5.68 7.53
CA GLY A 74 21.02 -6.60 7.49
C GLY A 74 19.77 -6.02 6.82
N MET A 75 19.90 -4.94 6.04
CA MET A 75 18.76 -4.38 5.31
C MET A 75 18.31 -5.35 4.21
N SER A 76 17.02 -5.31 3.85
CA SER A 76 16.50 -6.11 2.74
C SER A 76 17.16 -5.77 1.40
N TRP A 77 17.24 -6.71 0.46
CA TRP A 77 18.03 -6.57 -0.77
C TRP A 77 17.70 -5.34 -1.63
N TRP A 78 16.44 -4.92 -1.68
CA TRP A 78 16.00 -3.73 -2.41
C TRP A 78 16.63 -2.43 -1.84
N TRP A 79 16.98 -2.40 -0.55
CA TRP A 79 17.67 -1.25 0.03
C TRP A 79 19.07 -1.08 -0.53
N TRP A 80 19.79 -2.16 -0.81
CA TRP A 80 21.15 -2.08 -1.36
C TRP A 80 21.11 -1.43 -2.75
N LEU A 81 20.08 -1.75 -3.54
CA LEU A 81 19.85 -1.15 -4.85
C LEU A 81 19.52 0.35 -4.75
N ILE A 82 18.62 0.74 -3.83
CA ILE A 82 18.30 2.15 -3.58
C ILE A 82 19.57 2.92 -3.19
N GLN A 83 20.36 2.35 -2.28
CA GLN A 83 21.58 2.95 -1.74
C GLN A 83 22.69 3.09 -2.78
N PHE A 84 22.79 2.14 -3.70
CA PHE A 84 23.70 2.20 -4.83
C PHE A 84 23.28 3.30 -5.83
N ILE A 85 21.99 3.37 -6.17
CA ILE A 85 21.48 4.31 -7.19
C ILE A 85 21.44 5.75 -6.67
N PHE A 86 21.20 5.95 -5.38
CA PHE A 86 20.95 7.27 -4.80
C PHE A 86 22.05 8.32 -5.08
N PRO A 87 23.36 8.05 -4.90
CA PRO A 87 24.41 9.01 -5.21
C PRO A 87 24.40 9.45 -6.69
N PHE A 88 24.13 8.52 -7.61
CA PHE A 88 24.01 8.85 -9.03
C PHE A 88 22.80 9.73 -9.30
N ALA A 89 21.67 9.49 -8.64
CA ALA A 89 20.48 10.34 -8.75
C ALA A 89 20.75 11.77 -8.24
N VAL A 90 21.49 11.91 -7.14
CA VAL A 90 21.92 13.22 -6.61
C VAL A 90 22.82 13.93 -7.63
N VAL A 91 23.88 13.28 -8.12
CA VAL A 91 24.78 13.88 -9.11
C VAL A 91 24.05 14.23 -10.40
N ALA A 92 23.18 13.34 -10.90
CA ALA A 92 22.35 13.61 -12.06
C ALA A 92 21.45 14.84 -11.83
N SER A 93 20.84 14.98 -10.66
CA SER A 93 20.01 16.15 -10.34
C SER A 93 20.80 17.45 -10.39
N LEU A 94 22.06 17.44 -9.96
CA LEU A 94 22.97 18.58 -10.01
C LEU A 94 23.42 18.88 -11.45
N VAL A 95 23.82 17.85 -12.21
CA VAL A 95 24.29 17.98 -13.59
C VAL A 95 23.20 18.50 -14.51
N PHE A 96 21.98 17.96 -14.39
CA PHE A 96 20.82 18.40 -15.18
C PHE A 96 20.13 19.64 -14.61
N GLN A 97 20.66 20.24 -13.52
CA GLN A 97 20.10 21.41 -12.85
C GLN A 97 18.61 21.26 -12.55
N LEU A 98 18.20 20.07 -12.10
CA LEU A 98 16.80 19.79 -11.80
C LEU A 98 16.32 20.74 -10.71
N HIS A 99 15.20 21.41 -10.96
CA HIS A 99 14.64 22.36 -10.01
C HIS A 99 14.31 21.63 -8.69
N PRO A 100 14.74 22.13 -7.50
CA PRO A 100 14.50 21.46 -6.22
C PRO A 100 13.01 21.18 -5.93
N ALA A 101 12.11 21.99 -6.51
CA ALA A 101 10.67 21.76 -6.44
C ALA A 101 10.24 20.40 -7.01
N LEU A 102 10.99 19.80 -7.94
CA LEU A 102 10.68 18.46 -8.46
C LEU A 102 10.78 17.41 -7.34
N SER A 103 11.88 17.43 -6.58
CA SER A 103 12.06 16.55 -5.42
C SER A 103 10.99 16.77 -4.36
N LEU A 104 10.61 18.03 -4.12
CA LEU A 104 9.52 18.36 -3.21
C LEU A 104 8.18 17.83 -3.73
N CYS A 105 7.87 17.99 -5.01
CA CYS A 105 6.64 17.47 -5.62
C CYS A 105 6.56 15.94 -5.53
N ILE A 106 7.66 15.23 -5.80
CA ILE A 106 7.74 13.77 -5.64
C ILE A 106 7.50 13.39 -4.18
N PHE A 107 8.14 14.07 -3.24
CA PHE A 107 7.94 13.84 -1.81
C PHE A 107 6.48 14.05 -1.40
N LEU A 108 5.87 15.18 -1.78
CA LEU A 108 4.48 15.48 -1.49
C LEU A 108 3.53 14.46 -2.13
N LEU A 109 3.80 14.01 -3.36
CA LEU A 109 3.03 12.95 -3.99
C LEU A 109 3.12 11.63 -3.22
N MET A 110 4.32 11.24 -2.76
CA MET A 110 4.50 10.04 -1.93
C MET A 110 3.76 10.15 -0.60
N VAL A 111 3.78 11.33 0.04
CA VAL A 111 2.98 11.60 1.23
C VAL A 111 1.48 11.46 0.91
N LEU A 112 0.98 12.10 -0.14
CA LEU A 112 -0.44 12.03 -0.51
C LEU A 112 -0.90 10.61 -0.89
N LEU A 113 0.01 9.76 -1.37
CA LEU A 113 -0.27 8.37 -1.75
C LEU A 113 -0.19 7.40 -0.56
N PHE A 114 0.77 7.59 0.35
CA PHE A 114 1.11 6.63 1.40
C PHE A 114 0.94 7.15 2.84
N TRP A 115 0.44 8.37 3.03
CA TRP A 115 0.24 8.97 4.36
C TRP A 115 -0.65 8.12 5.27
N SER A 116 -1.66 7.42 4.73
CA SER A 116 -2.49 6.56 5.57
C SER A 116 -1.81 5.25 5.95
N THR A 117 -0.93 4.71 5.10
CA THR A 117 -0.31 3.39 5.27
C THR A 117 0.43 3.25 6.61
N TYR A 118 1.09 4.31 7.08
CA TYR A 118 1.80 4.26 8.37
C TYR A 118 0.84 4.10 9.56
N ARG A 119 -0.42 4.53 9.44
CA ARG A 119 -1.45 4.40 10.48
C ARG A 119 -2.31 3.16 10.29
N THR A 120 -2.79 2.93 9.08
CA THR A 120 -3.81 1.90 8.78
C THR A 120 -3.21 0.54 8.48
N GLN A 121 -1.92 0.48 8.12
CA GLN A 121 -1.26 -0.75 7.63
C GLN A 121 -1.98 -1.36 6.42
N VAL A 122 -2.62 -0.51 5.61
CA VAL A 122 -3.29 -0.89 4.36
C VAL A 122 -2.58 -0.18 3.19
N PRO A 123 -1.54 -0.80 2.60
CA PRO A 123 -0.93 -0.28 1.38
C PRO A 123 -1.87 -0.43 0.18
N TYR A 124 -1.68 0.42 -0.84
CA TYR A 124 -2.46 0.30 -2.07
C TYR A 124 -2.04 -0.92 -2.89
N PHE A 125 -2.97 -1.87 -3.06
CA PHE A 125 -2.85 -2.99 -3.99
C PHE A 125 -4.10 -3.08 -4.87
N PRO A 126 -4.00 -2.98 -6.21
CA PRO A 126 -5.16 -3.07 -7.08
C PRO A 126 -5.73 -4.50 -7.10
N SER A 127 -7.06 -4.61 -7.03
CA SER A 127 -7.77 -5.86 -7.30
C SER A 127 -7.51 -6.34 -8.74
N LYS A 128 -7.46 -7.65 -8.95
CA LYS A 128 -7.32 -8.24 -10.29
C LYS A 128 -8.61 -8.06 -11.09
N SER A 129 -8.51 -7.79 -12.38
CA SER A 129 -9.69 -7.65 -13.25
C SER A 129 -10.50 -8.95 -13.38
N SER A 130 -9.85 -10.10 -13.23
CA SER A 130 -10.46 -11.44 -13.17
C SER A 130 -11.43 -11.62 -12.01
N LEU A 131 -11.39 -10.76 -10.99
CA LEU A 131 -12.31 -10.77 -9.85
C LEU A 131 -13.71 -10.26 -10.21
N LEU A 132 -13.83 -9.38 -11.20
CA LEU A 132 -15.08 -8.68 -11.51
C LEU A 132 -16.24 -9.64 -11.85
N PRO A 133 -16.07 -10.68 -12.69
CA PRO A 133 -17.13 -11.65 -12.94
C PRO A 133 -17.60 -12.35 -11.65
N CYS A 134 -16.67 -12.74 -10.78
CA CYS A 134 -16.99 -13.38 -9.51
C CYS A 134 -17.82 -12.47 -8.61
N ILE A 135 -17.52 -11.16 -8.54
CA ILE A 135 -18.34 -10.21 -7.79
C ILE A 135 -19.73 -10.11 -8.42
N LEU A 136 -19.82 -9.90 -9.75
CA LEU A 136 -21.08 -9.69 -10.47
C LEU A 136 -22.06 -10.86 -10.34
N GLU A 137 -21.56 -12.09 -10.30
CA GLU A 137 -22.38 -13.30 -10.11
C GLU A 137 -23.02 -13.36 -8.72
N GLN A 138 -22.41 -12.70 -7.73
CA GLN A 138 -22.86 -12.70 -6.34
C GLN A 138 -23.65 -11.43 -5.98
N LEU A 139 -23.66 -10.42 -6.85
CA LEU A 139 -24.48 -9.23 -6.64
C LEU A 139 -25.97 -9.55 -6.81
N PRO A 140 -26.84 -9.13 -5.88
CA PRO A 140 -28.27 -9.16 -6.05
C PRO A 140 -28.71 -8.50 -7.37
N ALA A 141 -29.77 -9.06 -7.97
CA ALA A 141 -30.33 -8.53 -9.21
C ALA A 141 -31.14 -7.23 -9.03
N SER A 142 -31.35 -6.78 -7.78
CA SER A 142 -32.15 -5.61 -7.46
C SER A 142 -31.61 -4.33 -8.13
N GLU A 143 -32.49 -3.52 -8.70
CA GLU A 143 -32.10 -2.29 -9.39
C GLU A 143 -31.71 -1.16 -8.42
N ASP A 144 -32.18 -1.21 -7.19
CA ASP A 144 -31.88 -0.27 -6.11
C ASP A 144 -30.64 -0.64 -5.28
N LEU A 145 -29.90 -1.67 -5.68
CA LEU A 145 -28.72 -2.14 -4.97
C LEU A 145 -27.68 -1.02 -4.77
N ARG A 146 -27.24 -0.88 -3.52
CA ARG A 146 -26.16 0.01 -3.07
C ARG A 146 -24.94 -0.82 -2.69
N PHE A 147 -23.89 -0.70 -3.49
CA PHE A 147 -22.59 -1.34 -3.25
C PHE A 147 -21.56 -0.31 -2.77
N ILE A 148 -20.71 -0.67 -1.81
CA ILE A 148 -19.55 0.16 -1.43
C ILE A 148 -18.24 -0.63 -1.40
N ASP A 149 -17.22 -0.06 -2.03
CA ASP A 149 -15.81 -0.50 -1.99
C ASP A 149 -15.08 0.28 -0.89
N ILE A 150 -14.67 -0.40 0.19
CA ILE A 150 -13.93 0.22 1.31
C ILE A 150 -12.42 0.08 1.08
N GLY A 151 -11.70 1.21 1.11
CA GLY A 151 -10.32 1.26 0.63
C GLY A 151 -10.24 1.23 -0.90
N SER A 152 -11.13 1.96 -1.56
CA SER A 152 -11.36 1.85 -3.01
C SER A 152 -10.18 2.29 -3.90
N GLY A 153 -9.16 2.93 -3.34
CA GLY A 153 -7.99 3.41 -4.07
C GLY A 153 -8.38 4.29 -5.26
N PHE A 154 -7.95 3.91 -6.47
CA PHE A 154 -8.31 4.64 -7.70
C PHE A 154 -9.70 4.29 -8.25
N GLY A 155 -10.52 3.56 -7.47
CA GLY A 155 -11.93 3.24 -7.75
C GLY A 155 -12.15 2.08 -8.72
N GLY A 156 -11.16 1.21 -8.92
CA GLY A 156 -11.14 0.21 -9.98
C GLY A 156 -12.36 -0.71 -10.02
N VAL A 157 -12.78 -1.23 -8.85
CA VAL A 157 -13.92 -2.14 -8.72
C VAL A 157 -15.22 -1.39 -8.98
N SER A 158 -15.52 -0.35 -8.18
CA SER A 158 -16.78 0.41 -8.30
C SER A 158 -16.99 1.05 -9.68
N LEU A 159 -15.94 1.58 -10.32
CA LEU A 159 -16.03 2.10 -11.70
C LEU A 159 -16.38 1.03 -12.71
N SER A 160 -15.78 -0.16 -12.58
CA SER A 160 -16.01 -1.26 -13.52
C SER A 160 -17.41 -1.86 -13.34
N LEU A 161 -17.85 -2.03 -12.08
CA LEU A 161 -19.20 -2.51 -11.78
C LEU A 161 -20.26 -1.50 -12.25
N ALA A 162 -20.09 -0.20 -12.00
CA ALA A 162 -21.01 0.82 -12.50
C ALA A 162 -21.12 0.86 -14.03
N LYS A 163 -20.06 0.45 -14.75
CA LYS A 163 -20.10 0.30 -16.21
C LYS A 163 -20.94 -0.92 -16.63
N LEU A 164 -20.87 -2.02 -15.89
CA LEU A 164 -21.53 -3.29 -16.21
C LEU A 164 -22.98 -3.36 -15.71
N ARG A 165 -23.32 -2.61 -14.65
CA ARG A 165 -24.66 -2.55 -14.04
C ARG A 165 -25.12 -1.09 -13.89
N PRO A 166 -25.44 -0.39 -14.99
CA PRO A 166 -25.72 1.06 -14.96
C PRO A 166 -26.96 1.46 -14.15
N GLN A 167 -27.87 0.51 -13.87
CA GLN A 167 -29.06 0.76 -13.05
C GLN A 167 -28.76 0.77 -11.54
N GLN A 168 -27.73 0.05 -11.09
CA GLN A 168 -27.36 -0.06 -9.68
C GLN A 168 -26.46 1.11 -9.25
N THR A 169 -26.36 1.33 -7.94
CA THR A 169 -25.57 2.43 -7.39
C THR A 169 -24.31 1.93 -6.71
N PHE A 170 -23.17 2.46 -7.13
CA PHE A 170 -21.86 2.05 -6.63
C PHE A 170 -21.18 3.20 -5.90
N TYR A 171 -20.48 2.86 -4.83
CA TYR A 171 -19.72 3.81 -4.04
C TYR A 171 -18.31 3.30 -3.81
N GLY A 172 -17.40 4.21 -3.55
CA GLY A 172 -16.09 3.91 -2.98
C GLY A 172 -15.77 4.87 -1.86
N VAL A 173 -15.04 4.39 -0.86
CA VAL A 173 -14.48 5.24 0.20
C VAL A 173 -12.98 5.03 0.25
N GLU A 174 -12.25 6.13 0.35
CA GLU A 174 -10.79 6.13 0.39
C GLU A 174 -10.32 7.22 1.36
N ILE A 175 -9.31 6.92 2.15
CA ILE A 175 -8.72 7.86 3.11
C ILE A 175 -7.57 8.65 2.50
N ALA A 176 -6.88 8.08 1.50
CA ALA A 176 -5.79 8.72 0.79
C ALA A 176 -6.33 9.77 -0.20
N PRO A 177 -5.97 11.07 -0.05
CA PRO A 177 -6.52 12.14 -0.88
C PRO A 177 -6.26 11.99 -2.37
N PHE A 178 -5.09 11.48 -2.78
CA PHE A 178 -4.74 11.38 -4.19
C PHE A 178 -5.52 10.27 -4.93
N PRO A 179 -5.54 9.00 -4.47
CA PRO A 179 -6.39 7.98 -5.07
C PRO A 179 -7.88 8.37 -5.07
N TRP A 180 -8.36 8.96 -3.97
CA TRP A 180 -9.71 9.52 -3.91
C TRP A 180 -9.96 10.57 -5.01
N LEU A 181 -9.10 11.58 -5.15
CA LEU A 181 -9.30 12.64 -6.13
C LEU A 181 -9.39 12.09 -7.55
N VAL A 182 -8.52 11.13 -7.90
CA VAL A 182 -8.54 10.47 -9.20
C VAL A 182 -9.83 9.67 -9.40
N SER A 183 -10.26 8.87 -8.42
CA SER A 183 -11.50 8.10 -8.51
C SER A 183 -12.74 9.00 -8.62
N TRP A 184 -12.76 10.09 -7.86
CA TRP A 184 -13.81 11.11 -7.89
C TRP A 184 -13.90 11.80 -9.25
N LEU A 185 -12.76 12.24 -9.82
CA LEU A 185 -12.72 12.81 -11.18
C LEU A 185 -13.23 11.82 -12.22
N ARG A 186 -12.79 10.56 -12.15
CA ARG A 186 -13.26 9.50 -13.06
C ARG A 186 -14.77 9.27 -12.92
N ALA A 187 -15.32 9.31 -11.71
CA ALA A 187 -16.76 9.22 -11.49
C ALA A 187 -17.52 10.42 -12.09
N LYS A 188 -17.06 11.65 -11.85
CA LYS A 188 -17.67 12.87 -12.40
C LYS A 188 -17.71 12.86 -13.93
N LEU A 189 -16.64 12.39 -14.57
CA LEU A 189 -16.57 12.26 -16.03
C LEU A 189 -17.40 11.10 -16.58
N SER A 190 -17.80 10.14 -15.74
CA SER A 190 -18.49 8.94 -16.19
C SER A 190 -20.00 9.11 -16.43
N GLY A 191 -20.64 10.09 -15.80
CA GLY A 191 -22.10 10.28 -15.84
C GLY A 191 -22.92 9.13 -15.25
N ARG A 192 -22.30 8.23 -14.46
CA ARG A 192 -22.94 7.02 -13.89
C ARG A 192 -23.42 7.24 -12.46
N ARG A 193 -24.25 6.31 -11.95
CA ARG A 193 -24.67 6.19 -10.54
C ARG A 193 -23.49 5.75 -9.66
N LEU A 194 -22.50 6.62 -9.51
CA LEU A 194 -21.22 6.35 -8.88
C LEU A 194 -20.77 7.53 -8.01
N GLY A 195 -20.37 7.25 -6.77
CA GLY A 195 -19.83 8.27 -5.84
C GLY A 195 -18.57 7.82 -5.11
N PHE A 196 -17.67 8.75 -4.81
CA PHE A 196 -16.47 8.48 -4.02
C PHE A 196 -16.35 9.45 -2.85
N TYR A 197 -16.09 8.91 -1.65
CA TYR A 197 -15.94 9.67 -0.41
C TYR A 197 -14.48 9.70 0.06
N LEU A 198 -14.00 10.89 0.45
CA LEU A 198 -12.72 11.06 1.15
C LEU A 198 -12.96 10.96 2.65
N LYS A 199 -12.91 9.76 3.21
CA LYS A 199 -13.13 9.53 4.65
C LYS A 199 -12.59 8.18 5.08
N ASP A 200 -12.50 8.00 6.39
CA ASP A 200 -12.33 6.69 6.99
C ASP A 200 -13.63 5.88 6.84
N TYR A 201 -13.53 4.62 6.43
CA TYR A 201 -14.70 3.75 6.30
C TYR A 201 -15.36 3.44 7.64
N LEU A 202 -14.64 3.57 8.76
CA LEU A 202 -15.20 3.40 10.10
C LEU A 202 -16.30 4.44 10.41
N GLN A 203 -16.27 5.60 9.73
CA GLN A 203 -17.25 6.68 9.89
C GLN A 203 -18.48 6.53 8.98
N LEU A 204 -18.55 5.47 8.15
CA LEU A 204 -19.75 5.15 7.38
C LEU A 204 -20.74 4.39 8.24
N ASP A 205 -22.04 4.56 7.96
CA ASP A 205 -23.06 3.62 8.43
C ASP A 205 -23.14 2.48 7.40
N PHE A 206 -22.81 1.26 7.80
CA PHE A 206 -22.90 0.11 6.89
C PHE A 206 -24.33 -0.37 6.64
N ALA A 207 -25.32 0.09 7.43
CA ALA A 207 -26.73 -0.23 7.19
C ALA A 207 -27.24 0.35 5.86
N ASP A 208 -26.59 1.39 5.34
CA ASP A 208 -26.92 2.05 4.08
C ASP A 208 -26.66 1.20 2.83
N PHE A 209 -25.91 0.11 2.95
CA PHE A 209 -25.43 -0.67 1.81
C PHE A 209 -25.97 -2.10 1.83
N ASP A 210 -26.21 -2.65 0.65
CA ASP A 210 -26.59 -4.05 0.48
C ASP A 210 -25.35 -4.93 0.31
N VAL A 211 -24.25 -4.34 -0.20
CA VAL A 211 -22.98 -5.02 -0.38
C VAL A 211 -21.82 -4.14 0.06
N VAL A 212 -20.99 -4.67 0.95
CA VAL A 212 -19.72 -4.07 1.37
C VAL A 212 -18.58 -4.95 0.84
N PHE A 213 -17.71 -4.37 0.03
CA PHE A 213 -16.53 -5.03 -0.53
C PHE A 213 -15.25 -4.43 0.07
N ALA A 214 -14.29 -5.28 0.45
CA ALA A 214 -13.04 -4.87 1.07
C ALA A 214 -11.83 -5.60 0.47
N TYR A 215 -10.77 -4.85 0.16
CA TYR A 215 -9.43 -5.39 -0.07
C TYR A 215 -8.42 -4.56 0.73
N LEU A 216 -8.27 -4.90 2.01
CA LEU A 216 -7.53 -4.09 2.99
C LEU A 216 -6.23 -4.78 3.43
N SER A 217 -6.19 -5.28 4.67
CA SER A 217 -5.09 -6.05 5.23
C SER A 217 -5.59 -6.96 6.36
N PRO A 218 -4.83 -8.01 6.75
CA PRO A 218 -5.21 -8.89 7.85
C PRO A 218 -5.42 -8.14 9.19
N ALA A 219 -4.71 -7.03 9.39
CA ALA A 219 -4.79 -6.25 10.63
C ALA A 219 -6.12 -5.52 10.78
N ALA A 220 -6.75 -5.11 9.67
CA ALA A 220 -8.04 -4.42 9.67
C ALA A 220 -9.24 -5.36 9.86
N MET A 221 -9.09 -6.65 9.54
CA MET A 221 -10.20 -7.61 9.48
C MET A 221 -10.99 -7.79 10.79
N PRO A 222 -10.37 -7.85 11.99
CA PRO A 222 -11.13 -8.02 13.23
C PRO A 222 -12.07 -6.84 13.52
N GLU A 223 -11.59 -5.60 13.39
CA GLU A 223 -12.40 -4.40 13.62
C GLU A 223 -13.46 -4.24 12.53
N LEU A 224 -13.08 -4.48 11.28
CA LEU A 224 -14.02 -4.47 10.16
C LEU A 224 -15.17 -5.46 10.38
N TRP A 225 -14.86 -6.68 10.84
CA TRP A 225 -15.90 -7.68 11.09
C TRP A 225 -16.86 -7.26 12.20
N MET A 226 -16.36 -6.68 13.30
CA MET A 226 -17.23 -6.15 14.36
C MET A 226 -18.21 -5.10 13.82
N LYS A 227 -17.74 -4.20 12.95
CA LYS A 227 -18.58 -3.19 12.30
C LYS A 227 -19.60 -3.83 11.33
N VAL A 228 -19.14 -4.74 10.47
CA VAL A 228 -19.99 -5.48 9.53
C VAL A 228 -21.14 -6.20 10.27
N SER A 229 -20.82 -6.98 11.31
CA SER A 229 -21.83 -7.75 12.04
C SER A 229 -22.79 -6.90 12.87
N SER A 230 -22.41 -5.68 13.23
CA SER A 230 -23.25 -4.80 14.06
C SER A 230 -24.13 -3.85 13.25
N GLU A 231 -23.66 -3.41 12.08
CA GLU A 231 -24.34 -2.36 11.30
C GLU A 231 -25.00 -2.86 10.03
N MET A 232 -24.49 -3.92 9.39
CA MET A 232 -25.10 -4.39 8.14
C MET A 232 -26.47 -5.03 8.41
N ARG A 233 -27.41 -4.76 7.50
CA ARG A 233 -28.77 -5.31 7.58
C ARG A 233 -28.76 -6.83 7.30
N PRO A 234 -29.66 -7.61 7.92
CA PRO A 234 -29.84 -9.01 7.56
C PRO A 234 -30.13 -9.18 6.06
N GLY A 235 -29.48 -10.15 5.42
CA GLY A 235 -29.51 -10.40 3.99
C GLY A 235 -28.49 -9.59 3.17
N ALA A 236 -27.77 -8.65 3.78
CA ALA A 236 -26.67 -7.94 3.13
C ALA A 236 -25.45 -8.85 2.94
N ILE A 237 -24.55 -8.47 2.04
CA ILE A 237 -23.40 -9.29 1.65
C ILE A 237 -22.10 -8.54 1.98
N PHE A 238 -21.24 -9.17 2.78
CA PHE A 238 -19.87 -8.73 2.96
C PHE A 238 -18.93 -9.57 2.10
N MET A 239 -18.06 -8.92 1.32
CA MET A 239 -17.07 -9.55 0.46
C MET A 239 -15.67 -9.07 0.84
N SER A 240 -14.74 -9.98 1.07
CA SER A 240 -13.34 -9.64 1.29
C SER A 240 -12.41 -10.36 0.34
N TYR A 241 -11.57 -9.60 -0.36
CA TYR A 241 -10.56 -10.13 -1.26
C TYR A 241 -9.26 -10.40 -0.51
N GLU A 242 -8.68 -11.59 -0.73
CA GLU A 242 -7.47 -12.15 -0.12
C GLU A 242 -7.55 -12.44 1.39
N PHE A 243 -8.25 -11.62 2.16
CA PHE A 243 -8.19 -11.64 3.61
C PHE A 243 -9.45 -12.25 4.24
N LYS A 244 -9.27 -13.34 4.98
CA LYS A 244 -10.34 -13.97 5.77
C LYS A 244 -10.55 -13.24 7.11
N VAL A 245 -11.76 -13.32 7.64
CA VAL A 245 -12.05 -12.94 9.03
C VAL A 245 -11.51 -14.02 9.98
N PRO A 246 -10.69 -13.68 10.99
CA PRO A 246 -10.21 -14.66 11.95
C PRO A 246 -11.34 -15.26 12.79
N GLY A 247 -11.45 -16.58 12.82
CA GLY A 247 -12.43 -17.30 13.65
C GLY A 247 -13.86 -17.32 13.10
N VAL A 248 -14.09 -16.80 11.89
CA VAL A 248 -15.41 -16.79 11.24
C VAL A 248 -15.28 -17.44 9.87
N GLU A 249 -16.03 -18.54 9.65
CA GLU A 249 -16.07 -19.21 8.37
C GLU A 249 -16.88 -18.39 7.37
N ALA A 250 -16.43 -18.35 6.11
CA ALA A 250 -17.15 -17.69 5.02
C ALA A 250 -18.20 -18.63 4.43
N ASP A 251 -19.36 -18.08 4.06
CA ASP A 251 -20.42 -18.85 3.40
C ASP A 251 -20.00 -19.31 2.01
N LEU A 252 -19.21 -18.49 1.30
CA LEU A 252 -18.64 -18.83 0.01
C LEU A 252 -17.17 -18.41 -0.08
N ILE A 253 -16.40 -19.24 -0.78
CA ILE A 253 -14.97 -19.05 -1.02
C ILE A 253 -14.75 -19.27 -2.52
N ILE A 254 -14.42 -18.20 -3.24
CA ILE A 254 -14.32 -18.22 -4.71
C ILE A 254 -12.88 -17.86 -5.12
N LYS A 255 -12.33 -18.57 -6.09
CA LYS A 255 -11.09 -18.18 -6.79
C LYS A 255 -11.42 -17.89 -8.24
N SER A 256 -11.03 -16.69 -8.71
CA SER A 256 -11.17 -16.33 -10.12
C SER A 256 -10.25 -17.15 -11.02
N ASN A 257 -9.02 -17.42 -10.58
CA ASN A 257 -8.05 -18.30 -11.25
C ASN A 257 -7.19 -19.03 -10.21
N ALA A 258 -6.41 -20.04 -10.65
CA ALA A 258 -5.57 -20.85 -9.76
C ALA A 258 -4.58 -20.03 -8.90
N ASN A 259 -3.98 -18.99 -9.50
CA ASN A 259 -2.97 -18.14 -8.89
C ASN A 259 -3.52 -16.81 -8.34
N ASP A 260 -4.82 -16.58 -8.47
CA ASP A 260 -5.43 -15.36 -7.95
C ASP A 260 -5.72 -15.50 -6.45
N PRO A 261 -5.68 -14.40 -5.69
CA PRO A 261 -6.21 -14.35 -4.34
C PRO A 261 -7.68 -14.79 -4.28
N VAL A 262 -8.08 -15.23 -3.09
CA VAL A 262 -9.42 -15.76 -2.81
C VAL A 262 -10.40 -14.61 -2.53
N LEU A 263 -11.63 -14.72 -3.01
CA LEU A 263 -12.76 -13.90 -2.58
C LEU A 263 -13.55 -14.67 -1.52
N TYR A 264 -13.59 -14.13 -0.31
CA TYR A 264 -14.41 -14.62 0.79
C TYR A 264 -15.72 -13.84 0.85
N ILE A 265 -16.84 -14.52 1.10
CA ILE A 265 -18.17 -13.91 1.12
C ILE A 265 -18.93 -14.40 2.35
N TRP A 266 -19.56 -13.45 3.05
CA TRP A 266 -20.47 -13.68 4.17
C TRP A 266 -21.82 -13.04 3.87
N ARG A 267 -22.90 -13.74 4.18
CA ARG A 267 -24.27 -13.23 4.17
C ARG A 267 -24.66 -12.93 5.61
N ILE A 268 -24.98 -11.66 5.89
CA ILE A 268 -25.30 -11.16 7.23
C ILE A 268 -26.71 -11.55 7.65
#